data_AF-A0A5M5BRE6-F1
#
_entry.id   AF-A0A5M5BRE6-F1
#
_cell.length_a   1.000
_cell.length_b   1.000
_cell.length_c   1.000
_cell.angle_alpha   90.00
_cell.angle_beta   90.00
_cell.angle_gamma   90.00
#
_symmetry.space_group_name_H-M   'P 1'
#
loop_
_entity.id
_entity.type
_entity.pdbx_description
1 polymer ?
#
loop_
_entity_poly.entity_id
_entity_poly.type
_entity_poly.pdbx_seq_one_letter_code
_entity_poly.pdbx_strand_id
1 'polypeptide(L)'
;MNQFYVTCYRGYSKVIGQIEFCKFFEQIGSNLHRRKIEQIEMALNEDNLTKADSIKRQLPFYTLTTNYSECRLPHSLSAYNDLPVLDFDEMRQEDIPRLRRLAEEDPATIACALSPRRHGLKLLVYLQTEEAMRLRTELKAKGCVAYAELEQYHKRMFELSSHYYSELLDS
;
A
#
# COMPACT_ATOMS: atom_id res chain seq x y z
N MET A 1 -4.34 22.43 -6.10
CA MET A 1 -3.96 21.01 -5.91
C MET A 1 -5.04 20.17 -6.57
N ASN A 2 -4.69 19.28 -7.48
CA ASN A 2 -5.64 18.25 -7.90
C ASN A 2 -5.98 17.39 -6.68
N GLN A 3 -7.27 17.12 -6.45
CA GLN A 3 -7.69 16.21 -5.39
C GLN A 3 -7.25 14.79 -5.76
N PHE A 4 -6.46 14.16 -4.90
CA PHE A 4 -6.07 12.77 -5.02
C PHE A 4 -7.06 11.91 -4.23
N TYR A 5 -7.56 10.85 -4.87
CA TYR A 5 -8.55 9.96 -4.29
C TYR A 5 -8.00 8.54 -4.16
N VAL A 6 -8.44 7.84 -3.12
CA VAL A 6 -8.14 6.44 -2.85
C VAL A 6 -9.42 5.63 -3.05
N THR A 7 -9.34 4.56 -3.84
CA THR A 7 -10.51 3.70 -4.10
C THR A 7 -10.74 2.77 -2.92
N CYS A 8 -11.99 2.71 -2.45
CA CYS A 8 -12.44 1.91 -1.32
C CYS A 8 -13.22 0.69 -1.81
N TYR A 9 -13.01 -0.46 -1.18
CA TYR A 9 -13.67 -1.71 -1.56
C TYR A 9 -14.38 -2.38 -0.39
N ARG A 10 -15.44 -3.12 -0.73
CA ARG A 10 -16.05 -4.14 0.12
C ARG A 10 -15.57 -5.51 -0.36
N GLY A 11 -14.95 -6.25 0.54
CA GLY A 11 -14.13 -7.40 0.13
C GLY A 11 -12.97 -6.94 -0.77
N TYR A 12 -12.37 -7.88 -1.49
CA TYR A 12 -11.13 -7.60 -2.23
C TYR A 12 -11.31 -6.88 -3.58
N SER A 13 -12.54 -6.71 -4.10
CA SER A 13 -12.75 -6.24 -5.48
C SER A 13 -13.90 -5.26 -5.71
N LYS A 14 -15.03 -5.34 -4.99
CA LYS A 14 -16.20 -4.47 -5.28
C LYS A 14 -15.98 -3.05 -4.79
N VAL A 15 -15.94 -2.07 -5.70
CA VAL A 15 -15.82 -0.64 -5.35
C VAL A 15 -17.06 -0.19 -4.58
N ILE A 16 -16.87 0.55 -3.50
CA ILE A 16 -17.94 1.15 -2.69
C ILE A 16 -17.85 2.68 -2.59
N GLY A 17 -16.83 3.27 -3.20
CA GLY A 17 -16.63 4.71 -3.22
C GLY A 17 -15.15 5.07 -3.28
N GLN A 18 -14.89 6.34 -3.09
CA GLN A 18 -13.55 6.92 -3.01
C GLN A 18 -13.48 7.86 -1.82
N ILE A 19 -12.30 7.98 -1.22
CA ILE A 19 -12.02 8.97 -0.18
C ILE A 19 -10.83 9.81 -0.59
N GLU A 20 -10.78 11.05 -0.12
CA GLU A 20 -9.61 11.90 -0.32
C GLU A 20 -8.38 11.29 0.36
N PHE A 21 -7.21 11.52 -0.22
CA PHE A 21 -5.93 11.05 0.31
C PHE A 21 -5.70 11.42 1.77
N CYS A 22 -5.99 12.66 2.14
CA CYS A 22 -5.86 13.13 3.53
C CYS A 22 -6.82 12.37 4.45
N LYS A 23 -8.06 12.13 4.01
CA LYS A 23 -9.05 11.35 4.76
C LYS A 23 -8.64 9.89 4.93
N PHE A 24 -7.97 9.31 3.95
CA PHE A 24 -7.36 7.98 4.09
C PHE A 24 -6.37 7.95 5.24
N PHE A 25 -5.41 8.88 5.30
CA PHE A 25 -4.44 8.92 6.40
C PHE A 25 -5.05 9.26 7.76
N GLU A 26 -6.03 10.17 7.79
CA GLU A 26 -6.80 10.42 9.01
C GLU A 26 -7.43 9.12 9.54
N GLN A 27 -8.04 8.31 8.67
CA GLN A 27 -8.66 7.05 9.07
C GLN A 27 -7.63 6.02 9.56
N ILE A 28 -6.52 5.82 8.81
CA ILE A 28 -5.46 4.86 9.17
C ILE A 28 -4.75 5.25 10.46
N GLY A 29 -4.50 6.55 10.69
CA GLY A 29 -3.85 7.06 11.89
C GLY A 29 -4.77 7.17 13.11
N SER A 30 -6.09 7.01 12.93
CA SER A 30 -7.08 7.11 14.01
C SER A 30 -7.33 5.78 14.71
N ASN A 31 -8.14 5.83 15.78
CA ASN A 31 -8.58 4.63 16.51
C ASN A 31 -9.81 3.95 15.88
N LEU A 32 -10.22 4.37 14.67
CA LEU A 32 -11.43 3.88 13.99
C LEU A 32 -11.47 2.35 13.88
N HIS A 33 -10.32 1.71 13.65
CA HIS A 33 -10.22 0.26 13.46
C HIS A 33 -9.62 -0.48 14.65
N ARG A 34 -9.29 0.21 15.75
CA ARG A 34 -8.56 -0.34 16.91
C ARG A 34 -9.15 -1.66 17.42
N ARG A 35 -10.46 -1.70 17.67
CA ARG A 35 -11.14 -2.91 18.17
C ARG A 35 -10.97 -4.13 17.25
N LYS A 36 -11.04 -3.94 15.93
CA LYS A 36 -10.84 -5.02 14.97
C LYS A 36 -9.38 -5.48 14.94
N ILE A 37 -8.43 -4.55 15.06
CA ILE A 37 -7.00 -4.87 15.16
C ILE A 37 -6.72 -5.68 16.43
N GLU A 38 -7.23 -5.26 17.59
CA GLU A 38 -7.12 -6.02 18.86
C GLU A 38 -7.72 -7.43 18.73
N GLN A 39 -8.88 -7.58 18.07
CA GLN A 39 -9.49 -8.90 17.82
C GLN A 39 -8.65 -9.78 16.88
N ILE A 40 -7.95 -9.19 15.90
CA ILE A 40 -7.01 -9.92 15.05
C ILE A 40 -5.83 -10.41 15.89
N GLU A 41 -5.23 -9.54 16.71
CA GLU A 41 -4.14 -9.91 17.62
C GLU A 41 -4.54 -11.06 18.56
N MET A 42 -5.72 -10.97 19.19
CA MET A 42 -6.24 -12.04 20.06
C MET A 42 -6.37 -13.37 19.31
N ALA A 43 -6.91 -13.35 18.09
CA ALA A 43 -7.05 -14.57 17.29
C ALA A 43 -5.69 -15.16 16.87
N LEU A 44 -4.68 -14.32 16.62
CA LEU A 44 -3.32 -14.77 16.34
C LEU A 44 -2.66 -15.39 17.58
N ASN A 45 -2.85 -14.81 18.77
CA ASN A 45 -2.36 -15.37 20.03
C ASN A 45 -3.04 -16.70 20.41
N GLU A 46 -4.21 -16.98 19.84
CA GLU A 46 -4.94 -18.26 19.95
C GLU A 46 -4.55 -19.25 18.84
N ASP A 47 -3.53 -18.96 18.03
CA ASP A 47 -3.13 -19.73 16.83
C ASP A 47 -4.27 -19.94 15.81
N ASN A 48 -5.28 -19.06 15.83
CA ASN A 48 -6.47 -19.16 15.00
C ASN A 48 -6.40 -18.24 13.77
N LEU A 49 -5.55 -18.62 12.81
CA LEU A 49 -5.33 -17.88 11.57
C LEU A 49 -6.62 -17.65 10.76
N THR A 50 -7.52 -18.64 10.72
CA THR A 50 -8.80 -18.53 10.00
C THR A 50 -9.68 -17.42 10.58
N LYS A 51 -9.77 -17.31 11.90
CA LYS A 51 -10.51 -16.24 12.59
C LYS A 51 -9.85 -14.88 12.35
N ALA A 52 -8.52 -14.80 12.47
CA ALA A 52 -7.78 -13.57 12.20
C ALA A 52 -8.04 -13.06 10.77
N ASP A 53 -8.04 -13.94 9.77
CA ASP A 53 -8.33 -13.58 8.38
C ASP A 53 -9.78 -13.18 8.14
N SER A 54 -10.72 -13.85 8.79
CA SER A 54 -12.13 -13.47 8.73
C SER A 54 -12.35 -12.05 9.24
N ILE A 55 -11.70 -11.67 10.35
CA ILE A 55 -11.81 -10.32 10.93
C ILE A 55 -11.10 -9.30 10.03
N LYS A 56 -9.89 -9.61 9.53
CA LYS A 56 -9.14 -8.77 8.57
C LYS A 56 -9.97 -8.45 7.32
N ARG A 57 -10.73 -9.43 6.80
CA ARG A 57 -11.65 -9.23 5.65
C ARG A 57 -12.81 -8.27 5.91
N GLN A 58 -13.11 -7.96 7.16
CA GLN A 58 -14.12 -6.98 7.53
C GLN A 58 -13.56 -5.56 7.64
N LEU A 59 -12.23 -5.38 7.56
CA LEU A 59 -11.64 -4.06 7.43
C LEU A 59 -11.91 -3.50 6.02
N PRO A 60 -12.03 -2.17 5.88
CA PRO A 60 -12.09 -1.57 4.55
C PRO A 60 -10.78 -1.85 3.81
N PHE A 61 -10.91 -2.15 2.51
CA PHE A 61 -9.76 -2.30 1.62
C PHE A 61 -9.59 -1.03 0.80
N TYR A 62 -8.34 -0.67 0.55
CA TYR A 62 -7.97 0.54 -0.18
C TYR A 62 -6.96 0.19 -1.28
N THR A 63 -6.98 0.95 -2.37
CA THR A 63 -5.91 0.92 -3.36
C THR A 63 -5.46 2.35 -3.63
N LEU A 64 -4.17 2.59 -3.35
CA LEU A 64 -3.53 3.90 -3.53
C LEU A 64 -2.90 4.03 -4.92
N THR A 65 -2.36 2.93 -5.45
CA THR A 65 -1.61 2.90 -6.72
C THR A 65 -2.48 3.13 -7.95
N THR A 66 -3.76 2.80 -7.88
CA THR A 66 -4.72 2.89 -8.99
C THR A 66 -6.10 3.24 -8.47
N ASN A 67 -6.89 3.90 -9.31
CA ASN A 67 -8.31 4.10 -9.07
C ASN A 67 -9.16 3.25 -10.01
N TYR A 68 -10.31 2.80 -9.49
CA TYR A 68 -11.27 2.01 -10.25
C TYR A 68 -12.67 2.59 -10.10
N SER A 69 -13.49 2.41 -11.14
CA SER A 69 -14.88 2.88 -11.21
C SER A 69 -15.88 1.92 -10.54
N GLU A 70 -15.68 0.61 -10.66
CA GLU A 70 -16.66 -0.43 -10.34
C GLU A 70 -16.04 -1.64 -9.63
N CYS A 71 -14.92 -2.14 -10.13
CA CYS A 71 -14.24 -3.30 -9.57
C CYS A 71 -12.73 -3.26 -9.79
N ARG A 72 -11.98 -4.05 -9.03
CA ARG A 72 -10.51 -4.13 -9.15
C ARG A 72 -10.08 -5.01 -10.33
N LEU A 73 -10.44 -4.60 -11.54
CA LEU A 73 -10.13 -5.28 -12.81
C LEU A 73 -9.71 -4.27 -13.90
N PRO A 74 -8.95 -4.69 -14.92
CA PRO A 74 -8.40 -3.79 -15.94
C PRO A 74 -9.43 -2.89 -16.63
N HIS A 75 -10.60 -3.45 -16.97
CA HIS A 75 -11.67 -2.72 -17.66
C HIS A 75 -12.33 -1.61 -16.82
N SER A 76 -12.06 -1.58 -15.50
CA SER A 76 -12.61 -0.60 -14.57
C SER A 76 -11.56 0.39 -14.07
N LEU A 77 -10.30 0.26 -14.52
CA LEU A 77 -9.22 1.19 -14.18
C LEU A 77 -9.54 2.60 -14.72
N SER A 78 -9.53 3.61 -13.85
CA SER A 78 -9.80 5.01 -14.21
C SER A 78 -8.59 5.93 -14.06
N ALA A 79 -7.64 5.59 -13.18
CA ALA A 79 -6.40 6.32 -13.02
C ALA A 79 -5.27 5.43 -12.49
N TYR A 80 -4.04 5.81 -12.80
CA TYR A 80 -2.83 5.27 -12.20
C TYR A 80 -2.09 6.40 -11.48
N ASN A 81 -1.74 6.14 -10.23
CA ASN A 81 -1.30 7.15 -9.27
C ASN A 81 0.21 7.12 -8.99
N ASP A 82 0.91 6.11 -9.50
CA ASP A 82 2.36 5.97 -9.35
C ASP A 82 2.90 5.99 -7.91
N LEU A 83 2.07 5.48 -6.99
CA LEU A 83 2.40 5.30 -5.58
C LEU A 83 2.31 3.81 -5.23
N PRO A 84 3.37 3.02 -5.45
CA PRO A 84 3.39 1.62 -5.02
C PRO A 84 3.29 1.53 -3.49
N VAL A 85 2.56 0.51 -3.03
CA VAL A 85 2.49 0.13 -1.61
C VAL A 85 3.29 -1.16 -1.45
N LEU A 86 4.38 -1.10 -0.69
CA LEU A 86 5.22 -2.24 -0.38
C LEU A 86 4.75 -2.90 0.91
N ASP A 87 4.66 -4.23 0.90
CA ASP A 87 4.29 -5.04 2.05
C ASP A 87 5.52 -5.82 2.53
N PHE A 88 6.03 -5.49 3.71
CA PHE A 88 7.11 -6.20 4.38
C PHE A 88 6.55 -6.90 5.63
N ASP A 89 6.13 -8.14 5.46
CA ASP A 89 5.55 -8.97 6.52
C ASP A 89 6.59 -9.94 7.12
N GLU A 90 6.20 -10.70 8.15
CA GLU A 90 7.05 -11.70 8.85
C GLU A 90 8.31 -11.11 9.54
N MET A 91 8.23 -9.86 9.98
CA MET A 91 9.25 -9.21 10.79
C MET A 91 9.22 -9.72 12.24
N ARG A 92 10.40 -9.83 12.86
CA ARG A 92 10.51 -10.06 14.31
C ARG A 92 9.96 -8.86 15.07
N GLN A 93 9.18 -9.10 16.12
CA GLN A 93 8.49 -8.05 16.87
C GLN A 93 9.45 -7.02 17.47
N GLU A 94 10.61 -7.49 17.94
CA GLU A 94 11.66 -6.66 18.50
C GLU A 94 12.32 -5.72 17.48
N ASP A 95 12.32 -6.06 16.19
CA ASP A 95 12.96 -5.27 15.14
C ASP A 95 12.04 -4.17 14.58
N ILE A 96 10.72 -4.37 14.66
CA ILE A 96 9.72 -3.46 14.07
C ILE A 96 9.95 -1.99 14.45
N PRO A 97 10.24 -1.61 15.72
CA PRO A 97 10.50 -0.21 16.06
C PRO A 97 11.72 0.38 15.35
N ARG A 98 12.80 -0.40 15.19
CA ARG A 98 14.02 0.04 14.49
C ARG A 98 13.78 0.17 12.99
N LEU A 99 13.21 -0.88 12.37
CA LEU A 99 12.92 -0.93 10.94
C LEU A 99 11.93 0.14 10.52
N ARG A 100 10.91 0.40 11.36
CA ARG A 100 9.95 1.48 11.14
C ARG A 100 10.62 2.84 11.10
N ARG A 101 11.56 3.10 12.02
CA ARG A 101 12.31 4.36 12.05
C ARG A 101 13.13 4.55 10.77
N LEU A 102 13.86 3.52 10.35
CA LEU A 102 14.63 3.56 9.08
C LEU A 102 13.72 3.88 7.89
N ALA A 103 12.58 3.21 7.80
CA ALA A 103 11.60 3.50 6.75
C ALA A 103 11.04 4.92 6.83
N GLU A 104 10.66 5.41 8.02
CA GLU A 104 10.09 6.76 8.20
C GLU A 104 11.11 7.89 7.99
N GLU A 105 12.40 7.64 8.22
CA GLU A 105 13.49 8.61 8.00
C GLU A 105 13.89 8.70 6.51
N ASP A 106 13.53 7.72 5.70
CA ASP A 106 13.83 7.72 4.27
C ASP A 106 12.99 8.75 3.49
N PRO A 107 13.61 9.64 2.68
CA PRO A 107 12.90 10.70 1.97
C PRO A 107 11.95 10.21 0.88
N ALA A 108 12.10 8.97 0.40
CA ALA A 108 11.15 8.37 -0.55
C ALA A 108 9.90 7.80 0.13
N THR A 109 9.87 7.69 1.46
CA THR A 109 8.70 7.21 2.21
C THR A 109 7.67 8.33 2.35
N ILE A 110 6.49 8.12 1.77
CA ILE A 110 5.34 9.01 2.01
C ILE A 110 4.65 8.63 3.32
N ALA A 111 4.51 7.34 3.58
CA ALA A 111 3.91 6.85 4.82
C ALA A 111 4.37 5.43 5.15
N CYS A 112 4.46 5.14 6.45
CA CYS A 112 4.76 3.81 6.98
C CYS A 112 3.70 3.43 8.02
N ALA A 113 3.07 2.27 7.85
CA ALA A 113 2.05 1.77 8.75
C ALA A 113 2.38 0.34 9.20
N LEU A 114 2.01 -0.01 10.43
CA LEU A 114 2.07 -1.38 10.90
C LEU A 114 0.98 -2.21 10.21
N SER A 115 1.31 -3.41 9.74
CA SER A 115 0.34 -4.29 9.09
C SER A 115 -0.78 -4.69 10.08
N PRO A 116 -2.02 -4.97 9.63
CA PRO A 116 -3.14 -5.25 10.55
C PRO A 116 -2.92 -6.45 11.48
N ARG A 117 -2.07 -7.40 11.08
CA ARG A 117 -1.66 -8.56 11.88
C ARG A 117 -0.42 -8.28 12.74
N ARG A 118 0.16 -7.08 12.64
CA ARG A 118 1.27 -6.55 13.44
C ARG A 118 2.61 -7.27 13.32
N HIS A 119 2.81 -7.97 12.23
CA HIS A 119 4.02 -8.74 11.94
C HIS A 119 4.84 -8.10 10.83
N GLY A 120 4.61 -6.83 10.52
CA GLY A 120 5.20 -6.21 9.34
C GLY A 120 4.85 -4.75 9.16
N LEU A 121 5.48 -4.14 8.17
CA LEU A 121 5.28 -2.76 7.77
C LEU A 121 4.68 -2.69 6.36
N LYS A 122 3.81 -1.70 6.15
CA LYS A 122 3.26 -1.32 4.86
C LYS A 122 3.75 0.07 4.51
N LEU A 123 4.49 0.20 3.42
CA LEU A 123 5.15 1.45 3.02
C LEU A 123 4.48 1.99 1.76
N LEU A 124 4.05 3.24 1.81
CA LEU A 124 3.69 4.00 0.61
C LEU A 124 4.92 4.79 0.17
N VAL A 125 5.39 4.56 -1.05
CA VAL A 125 6.70 5.05 -1.48
C VAL A 125 6.63 5.83 -2.78
N TYR A 126 7.51 6.82 -2.91
CA TYR A 126 7.76 7.57 -4.13
C TYR A 126 9.27 7.69 -4.35
N LEU A 127 9.86 6.60 -4.83
CA LEU A 127 11.29 6.49 -5.04
C LEU A 127 11.79 7.47 -6.11
N GLN A 128 12.87 8.20 -5.84
CA GLN A 128 13.44 9.21 -6.75
C GLN A 128 14.86 8.86 -7.24
N THR A 129 15.23 7.59 -7.27
CA THR A 129 16.49 7.16 -7.91
C THR A 129 16.50 7.51 -9.39
N GLU A 130 17.69 7.61 -9.99
CA GLU A 130 17.85 7.94 -11.42
C GLU A 130 16.99 7.02 -12.32
N GLU A 131 17.00 5.71 -12.03
CA GLU A 131 16.18 4.75 -12.77
C GLU A 131 14.68 4.99 -12.59
N ALA A 132 14.22 5.23 -11.36
CA ALA A 132 12.81 5.50 -11.08
C ALA A 132 12.32 6.79 -11.78
N MET A 133 13.17 7.82 -11.85
CA MET A 133 12.88 9.05 -12.56
C MET A 133 12.87 8.85 -14.08
N ARG A 134 13.78 8.02 -14.62
CA ARG A 134 13.82 7.65 -16.03
C ARG A 134 12.53 6.94 -16.44
N LEU A 135 12.10 5.94 -15.67
CA LEU A 135 10.84 5.21 -15.90
C LEU A 135 9.64 6.16 -15.99
N ARG A 136 9.51 7.09 -15.03
CA ARG A 136 8.44 8.09 -15.02
C ARG A 136 8.48 8.99 -16.25
N THR A 137 9.67 9.41 -16.66
CA THR A 137 9.86 10.26 -17.83
C THR A 137 9.46 9.53 -19.12
N GLU A 138 9.87 8.27 -19.27
CA GLU A 138 9.51 7.41 -20.39
C GLU A 138 7.99 7.19 -20.47
N LEU A 139 7.33 6.86 -19.35
CA LEU A 139 5.88 6.68 -19.30
C LEU A 139 5.15 7.99 -19.68
N LYS A 140 5.57 9.11 -19.13
CA LYS A 140 4.99 10.43 -19.41
C LYS A 140 5.13 10.83 -20.88
N ALA A 141 6.27 10.52 -21.50
CA ALA A 141 6.51 10.82 -22.91
C ALA A 141 5.57 10.08 -23.87
N LYS A 142 5.02 8.92 -23.47
CA LYS A 142 4.04 8.18 -24.26
C LYS A 142 2.66 8.85 -24.32
N GLY A 143 2.29 9.61 -23.28
CA GLY A 143 0.99 10.29 -23.15
C GLY A 143 -0.18 9.34 -22.94
N CYS A 144 -0.50 8.50 -23.94
CA CYS A 144 -1.49 7.42 -23.85
C CYS A 144 -0.77 6.07 -23.85
N VAL A 145 -1.14 5.18 -22.93
CA VAL A 145 -0.52 3.85 -22.78
C VAL A 145 -1.59 2.77 -22.68
N ALA A 146 -1.31 1.60 -23.25
CA ALA A 146 -2.17 0.44 -23.06
C ALA A 146 -2.02 -0.12 -21.63
N TYR A 147 -3.02 -0.89 -21.18
CA TYR A 147 -2.99 -1.53 -19.86
C TYR A 147 -1.74 -2.40 -19.66
N ALA A 148 -1.35 -3.19 -20.66
CA ALA A 148 -0.18 -4.06 -20.59
C ALA A 148 1.13 -3.27 -20.41
N GLU A 149 1.26 -2.10 -21.04
CA GLU A 149 2.43 -1.23 -20.86
C GLU A 149 2.46 -0.61 -19.46
N LEU A 150 1.30 -0.22 -18.94
CA LEU A 150 1.15 0.30 -17.59
C LEU A 150 1.46 -0.76 -16.53
N GLU A 151 1.03 -2.01 -16.76
CA GLU A 151 1.32 -3.15 -15.89
C GLU A 151 2.83 -3.44 -15.86
N GLN A 152 3.50 -3.42 -17.01
CA GLN A 152 4.95 -3.57 -17.10
C GLN A 152 5.68 -2.44 -16.36
N TYR A 153 5.24 -1.19 -16.55
CA TYR A 153 5.78 -0.05 -15.81
C TYR A 153 5.61 -0.21 -14.30
N HIS A 154 4.39 -0.55 -13.85
CA HIS A 154 4.10 -0.74 -12.43
C HIS A 154 4.97 -1.83 -11.81
N LYS A 155 5.10 -2.97 -12.50
CA LYS A 155 5.97 -4.07 -12.07
C LYS A 155 7.41 -3.61 -11.85
N ARG A 156 8.00 -2.90 -12.83
CA ARG A 156 9.38 -2.40 -12.72
C ARG A 156 9.55 -1.41 -11.58
N MET A 157 8.60 -0.47 -11.41
CA MET A 157 8.62 0.48 -10.30
C MET A 157 8.48 -0.20 -8.94
N PHE A 158 7.63 -1.22 -8.85
CA PHE A 158 7.46 -2.02 -7.64
C PHE A 158 8.73 -2.78 -7.30
N GLU A 159 9.31 -3.51 -8.26
CA GLU A 159 10.56 -4.28 -8.07
C GLU A 159 11.73 -3.38 -7.63
N LEU A 160 11.90 -2.24 -8.29
CA LEU A 160 12.95 -1.27 -7.95
C LEU A 160 12.78 -0.73 -6.53
N SER A 161 11.54 -0.42 -6.14
CA SER A 161 11.23 0.08 -4.81
C SER A 161 11.37 -1.01 -3.74
N SER A 162 10.90 -2.23 -4.02
CA SER A 162 11.08 -3.39 -3.15
C SER A 162 12.56 -3.67 -2.89
N HIS A 163 13.40 -3.69 -3.93
CA HIS A 163 14.84 -3.91 -3.79
C HIS A 163 15.48 -2.84 -2.90
N TYR A 164 15.22 -1.57 -3.20
CA TYR A 164 15.74 -0.44 -2.43
C TYR A 164 15.41 -0.55 -0.93
N TYR A 165 14.15 -0.83 -0.60
CA TYR A 165 13.74 -0.94 0.80
C TYR A 165 14.19 -2.25 1.46
N SER A 166 14.34 -3.35 0.72
CA SER A 166 14.97 -4.55 1.25
C SER A 166 16.40 -4.25 1.71
N GLU A 167 17.22 -3.60 0.87
CA GLU A 167 18.58 -3.20 1.24
C GLU A 167 18.62 -2.22 2.42
N LEU A 168 17.70 -1.26 2.45
CA LEU A 168 17.60 -0.30 3.55
C LEU A 168 17.24 -0.99 4.88
N LEU A 169 16.31 -1.93 4.88
CA LEU A 169 15.82 -2.58 6.09
C LEU A 169 16.74 -3.69 6.60
N ASP A 170 17.56 -4.26 5.72
CA ASP A 170 18.60 -5.24 6.06
C ASP A 170 19.89 -4.58 6.60
N SER A 171 19.97 -3.24 6.60
CA SER A 171 21.15 -2.47 7.08
C SER A 171 21.31 -2.38 8.60
#